data_AF-A0A958FL94-F1
#
_entry.id   AF-A0A958FL94-F1
#
_cell.length_a   1.000
_cell.length_b   1.000
_cell.length_c   1.000
_cell.angle_alpha   90.00
_cell.angle_beta   90.00
_cell.angle_gamma   90.00
#
_symmetry.space_group_name_H-M   'P 1'
#
loop_
_entity.id
_entity.type
_entity.pdbx_description
1 polymer ?
#
loop_
_entity_poly.entity_id
_entity_poly.type
_entity_poly.pdbx_seq_one_letter_code
_entity_poly.pdbx_strand_id
1 'polypeptide(L)'
;PVKATIRFRAANRVHTDTFKDDGSTFPMSGLPADITPYLAPTEQVPSSNPQIVQKARELTANDRSAFQACQSVLAWVVEHMQYVLVPESYDGMYSFRSGKGNCQNFSHLAAALLRAVGIPVRIVNGITLDRPFTLGVEGREYEMEMAQGRHSWIEVYFPRSGWTPFDPQQSEFFVSNRYIRIEVGVDNNESVNDGLVRWKQTRSADRQSPRLEENVSANFVNDRVQFNGVRTPYRMRKLLLSVTAGEAGPVIAQREKRDDVPTTAT
;
A
#
# COMPACT_ATOMS: atom_id res chain seq x y z
N PRO A 1 16.18 30.60 -2.45
CA PRO A 1 15.54 29.29 -2.14
C PRO A 1 15.30 29.19 -0.63
N VAL A 2 14.05 29.01 -0.20
CA VAL A 2 13.75 28.75 1.22
C VAL A 2 14.02 27.27 1.47
N LYS A 3 14.96 26.96 2.37
CA LYS A 3 15.20 25.59 2.84
C LYS A 3 14.53 25.44 4.20
N ALA A 4 13.45 24.67 4.26
CA ALA A 4 12.84 24.22 5.50
C ALA A 4 13.28 22.78 5.78
N THR A 5 13.53 22.44 7.04
CA THR A 5 13.85 21.05 7.43
C THR A 5 13.09 20.72 8.69
N ILE A 6 12.31 19.64 8.63
CA ILE A 6 11.61 19.06 9.78
C ILE A 6 12.36 17.79 10.17
N ARG A 7 12.68 17.64 11.45
CA ARG A 7 13.28 16.41 12.01
C ARG A 7 12.51 16.03 13.26
N PHE A 8 12.19 14.76 13.39
CA PHE A 8 11.59 14.19 14.60
C PHE A 8 12.14 12.79 14.84
N ARG A 9 12.00 12.31 16.08
CA ARG A 9 12.19 10.89 16.41
C ARG A 9 10.82 10.26 16.53
N ALA A 10 10.60 9.16 15.83
CA ALA A 10 9.36 8.40 15.94
C ALA A 10 9.67 6.95 16.31
N ALA A 11 8.75 6.33 17.05
CA ALA A 11 8.73 4.89 17.26
C ALA A 11 7.54 4.34 16.47
N ASN A 12 7.81 3.66 15.35
CA ASN A 12 6.77 2.95 14.60
C ASN A 12 6.70 1.51 15.09
N ARG A 13 5.54 1.10 15.62
CA ARG A 13 5.27 -0.28 16.02
C ARG A 13 4.06 -0.78 15.24
N VAL A 14 4.31 -1.75 14.36
CA VAL A 14 3.26 -2.41 13.60
C VAL A 14 3.06 -3.80 14.17
N HIS A 15 1.81 -4.15 14.42
CA HIS A 15 1.40 -5.52 14.66
C HIS A 15 0.83 -6.08 13.36
N THR A 16 1.30 -7.25 12.95
CA THR A 16 0.87 -7.88 11.71
C THR A 16 0.24 -9.21 12.04
N ASP A 17 -1.06 -9.29 11.80
CA ASP A 17 -1.83 -10.51 11.90
C ASP A 17 -2.06 -11.11 10.51
N THR A 18 -2.20 -12.43 10.43
CA THR A 18 -2.79 -13.02 9.23
C THR A 18 -4.19 -12.48 9.08
N PHE A 19 -4.43 -11.73 8.01
CA PHE A 19 -5.80 -11.40 7.67
C PHE A 19 -6.50 -12.69 7.20
N LYS A 20 -7.31 -13.27 8.09
CA LYS A 20 -8.27 -14.31 7.73
C LYS A 20 -9.55 -13.61 7.29
N ASP A 21 -10.23 -14.20 6.31
CA ASP A 21 -11.57 -13.79 5.92
C ASP A 21 -12.43 -13.58 7.17
N ASP A 22 -12.89 -12.35 7.37
CA ASP A 22 -13.63 -11.97 8.58
C ASP A 22 -15.09 -12.45 8.52
N GLY A 23 -15.49 -13.11 7.42
CA GLY A 23 -16.84 -13.59 7.17
C GLY A 23 -17.75 -12.53 6.56
N SER A 24 -17.21 -11.38 6.15
CA SER A 24 -17.99 -10.36 5.45
C SER A 24 -18.47 -10.89 4.10
N THR A 25 -19.79 -10.94 3.92
CA THR A 25 -20.42 -11.45 2.71
C THR A 25 -20.10 -10.60 1.50
N PHE A 26 -20.12 -11.22 0.31
CA PHE A 26 -20.10 -10.50 -0.96
C PHE A 26 -21.34 -10.85 -1.80
N PRO A 27 -22.13 -9.85 -2.23
CA PRO A 27 -21.97 -8.42 -1.99
C PRO A 27 -22.15 -8.01 -0.51
N MET A 28 -21.49 -6.92 -0.10
CA MET A 28 -21.62 -6.38 1.26
C MET A 28 -22.96 -5.66 1.44
N SER A 29 -23.45 -5.64 2.68
CA SER A 29 -24.68 -4.93 3.06
C SER A 29 -24.52 -4.30 4.45
N GLY A 30 -25.35 -3.30 4.77
CA GLY A 30 -25.36 -2.67 6.08
C GLY A 30 -24.11 -1.85 6.42
N LEU A 31 -23.50 -1.21 5.41
CA LEU A 31 -22.31 -0.38 5.64
C LEU A 31 -22.65 0.86 6.48
N PRO A 32 -21.78 1.25 7.42
CA PRO A 32 -21.96 2.49 8.18
C PRO A 32 -22.00 3.73 7.29
N ALA A 33 -22.71 4.77 7.73
CA ALA A 33 -22.91 6.00 6.96
C ALA A 33 -21.60 6.73 6.66
N ASP A 34 -20.64 6.71 7.59
CA ASP A 34 -19.30 7.27 7.46
C ASP A 34 -18.38 6.48 6.52
N ILE A 35 -18.73 5.23 6.19
CA ILE A 35 -17.99 4.39 5.24
C ILE A 35 -18.51 4.55 3.81
N THR A 36 -19.78 4.90 3.64
CA THR A 36 -20.44 5.00 2.34
C THR A 36 -19.75 5.96 1.35
N PRO A 37 -19.17 7.11 1.76
CA PRO A 37 -18.42 7.99 0.85
C PRO A 37 -17.28 7.28 0.11
N TYR A 38 -16.68 6.26 0.70
CA TYR A 38 -15.57 5.48 0.12
C TYR A 38 -16.03 4.45 -0.93
N LEU A 39 -17.30 4.46 -1.31
CA LEU A 39 -17.84 3.78 -2.49
C LEU A 39 -17.96 4.72 -3.69
N ALA A 40 -17.96 6.03 -3.45
CA ALA A 40 -18.25 7.01 -4.49
C ALA A 40 -17.16 7.03 -5.58
N PRO A 41 -17.55 7.24 -6.85
CA PRO A 41 -16.59 7.49 -7.91
C PRO A 41 -16.00 8.89 -7.75
N THR A 42 -14.76 9.05 -8.20
CA THR A 42 -14.10 10.34 -8.39
C THR A 42 -13.46 10.39 -9.78
N GLU A 43 -12.88 11.52 -10.16
CA GLU A 43 -12.11 11.63 -11.41
C GLU A 43 -10.93 10.65 -11.42
N GLN A 44 -10.23 10.53 -10.29
CA GLN A 44 -9.09 9.62 -10.15
C GLN A 44 -9.54 8.16 -9.97
N VAL A 45 -10.70 7.92 -9.35
CA VAL A 45 -11.25 6.60 -9.05
C VAL A 45 -12.61 6.41 -9.75
N PRO A 46 -12.64 6.13 -11.06
CA PRO A 46 -13.87 6.13 -11.85
C PRO A 46 -14.67 4.82 -11.71
N SER A 47 -15.11 4.50 -10.49
CA SER A 47 -15.82 3.25 -10.15
C SER A 47 -17.20 3.10 -10.79
N SER A 48 -17.79 4.17 -11.30
CA SER A 48 -19.05 4.14 -12.06
C SER A 48 -18.86 3.96 -13.56
N ASN A 49 -17.61 3.92 -14.06
CA ASN A 49 -17.35 3.71 -15.48
C ASN A 49 -17.83 2.31 -15.92
N PRO A 50 -18.61 2.18 -17.02
CA PRO A 50 -19.16 0.89 -17.44
C PRO A 50 -18.11 -0.21 -17.67
N GLN A 51 -16.92 0.12 -18.19
CA GLN A 51 -15.87 -0.86 -18.43
C GLN A 51 -15.24 -1.36 -17.13
N ILE A 52 -15.06 -0.46 -16.15
CA ILE A 52 -14.60 -0.80 -14.80
C ILE A 52 -15.63 -1.69 -14.10
N VAL A 53 -16.91 -1.31 -14.13
CA VAL A 53 -18.00 -2.09 -13.53
C VAL A 53 -18.09 -3.48 -14.14
N GLN A 54 -18.03 -3.57 -15.47
CA GLN A 54 -18.04 -4.86 -16.16
C GLN A 54 -16.86 -5.72 -15.74
N LYS A 55 -15.63 -5.18 -15.78
CA LYS A 55 -14.44 -5.94 -15.39
C LYS A 55 -14.51 -6.39 -13.94
N ALA A 56 -14.90 -5.50 -13.02
CA ALA A 56 -14.97 -5.84 -11.61
C ALA A 56 -15.95 -6.99 -11.36
N ARG A 57 -17.14 -6.97 -11.99
CA ARG A 57 -18.11 -8.07 -11.92
C ARG A 57 -17.58 -9.37 -12.50
N GLU A 58 -16.85 -9.32 -13.61
CA GLU A 58 -16.21 -10.49 -14.21
C GLU A 58 -15.17 -11.12 -13.26
N LEU A 59 -14.33 -10.30 -12.64
CA LEU A 59 -13.29 -10.74 -11.71
C LEU A 59 -13.88 -11.40 -10.46
N THR A 60 -15.00 -10.87 -9.95
CA THR A 60 -15.59 -11.30 -8.68
C THR A 60 -16.81 -12.22 -8.83
N ALA A 61 -17.09 -12.75 -10.03
CA ALA A 61 -18.33 -13.46 -10.34
C ALA A 61 -18.56 -14.71 -9.45
N ASN A 62 -17.48 -15.36 -9.01
CA ASN A 62 -17.53 -16.59 -8.22
C ASN A 62 -17.22 -16.37 -6.74
N ASP A 63 -16.94 -15.15 -6.33
CA ASP A 63 -16.54 -14.86 -4.96
C ASP A 63 -17.78 -14.84 -4.05
N ARG A 64 -17.57 -15.21 -2.78
CA ARG A 64 -18.64 -15.31 -1.77
C ARG A 64 -18.39 -14.42 -0.56
N SER A 65 -17.16 -13.97 -0.37
CA SER A 65 -16.78 -13.00 0.66
C SER A 65 -16.11 -11.76 0.08
N ALA A 66 -16.21 -10.66 0.81
CA ALA A 66 -15.58 -9.40 0.43
C ALA A 66 -14.06 -9.56 0.34
N PHE A 67 -13.48 -10.42 1.19
CA PHE A 67 -12.06 -10.72 1.16
C PHE A 67 -11.68 -11.46 -0.13
N GLN A 68 -12.41 -12.50 -0.53
CA GLN A 68 -12.17 -13.18 -1.82
C GLN A 68 -12.25 -12.22 -3.00
N ALA A 69 -13.28 -11.37 -3.04
CA ALA A 69 -13.43 -10.35 -4.07
C ALA A 69 -12.26 -9.34 -4.08
N CYS A 70 -11.81 -8.90 -2.90
CA CYS A 70 -10.62 -8.08 -2.76
C CYS A 70 -9.40 -8.75 -3.37
N GLN A 71 -9.20 -10.03 -3.05
CA GLN A 71 -8.06 -10.79 -3.55
C GLN A 71 -8.10 -10.99 -5.06
N SER A 72 -9.25 -11.34 -5.63
CA SER A 72 -9.43 -11.49 -7.08
C SER A 72 -9.10 -10.21 -7.84
N VAL A 73 -9.50 -9.05 -7.31
CA VAL A 73 -9.21 -7.75 -7.92
C VAL A 73 -7.73 -7.38 -7.81
N LEU A 74 -7.15 -7.44 -6.60
CA LEU A 74 -5.74 -7.10 -6.40
C LEU A 74 -4.81 -8.01 -7.20
N ALA A 75 -5.15 -9.30 -7.27
CA ALA A 75 -4.47 -10.27 -8.09
C ALA A 75 -4.38 -9.82 -9.56
N TRP A 76 -5.52 -9.47 -10.13
CA TRP A 76 -5.58 -9.01 -11.51
C TRP A 76 -4.80 -7.71 -11.74
N VAL A 77 -4.87 -6.75 -10.81
CA VAL A 77 -4.13 -5.49 -10.91
C VAL A 77 -2.62 -5.75 -10.95
N VAL A 78 -2.09 -6.55 -10.01
CA VAL A 78 -0.66 -6.88 -9.93
C VAL A 78 -0.16 -7.63 -11.18
N GLU A 79 -1.00 -8.47 -11.77
CA GLU A 79 -0.64 -9.20 -12.99
C GLU A 79 -0.72 -8.35 -14.26
N HIS A 80 -1.67 -7.42 -14.32
CA HIS A 80 -1.96 -6.65 -15.53
C HIS A 80 -1.18 -5.34 -15.63
N MET A 81 -0.65 -4.83 -14.51
CA MET A 81 0.01 -3.53 -14.46
C MET A 81 1.53 -3.63 -14.56
N GLN A 82 2.10 -2.69 -15.30
CA GLN A 82 3.53 -2.41 -15.37
C GLN A 82 3.84 -1.07 -14.72
N TYR A 83 4.88 -1.04 -13.88
CA TYR A 83 5.36 0.19 -13.29
C TYR A 83 5.99 1.12 -14.33
N VAL A 84 5.60 2.40 -14.30
CA VAL A 84 6.25 3.50 -15.01
C VAL A 84 6.44 4.68 -14.06
N LEU A 85 7.59 5.36 -14.13
CA LEU A 85 7.90 6.46 -13.21
C LEU A 85 6.98 7.68 -13.43
N VAL A 86 6.73 8.03 -14.71
CA VAL A 86 5.92 9.18 -15.10
C VAL A 86 4.81 8.71 -16.05
N PRO A 87 3.60 8.47 -15.53
CA PRO A 87 2.44 8.14 -16.35
C PRO A 87 1.90 9.38 -17.09
N GLU A 88 1.14 9.16 -18.17
CA GLU A 88 0.49 10.26 -18.91
C GLU A 88 -0.72 10.83 -18.16
N SER A 89 -1.40 9.98 -17.38
CA SER A 89 -2.47 10.37 -16.47
C SER A 89 -2.43 9.51 -15.20
N TYR A 90 -2.94 10.07 -14.12
CA TYR A 90 -2.89 9.46 -12.78
C TYR A 90 -4.22 8.78 -12.41
N ASP A 91 -5.25 8.84 -13.27
CA ASP A 91 -6.55 8.21 -13.01
C ASP A 91 -6.55 6.68 -13.25
N GLY A 92 -7.48 5.99 -12.60
CA GLY A 92 -7.62 4.54 -12.72
C GLY A 92 -8.03 4.08 -14.12
N MET A 93 -8.70 4.92 -14.93
CA MET A 93 -9.13 4.54 -16.27
C MET A 93 -7.98 4.55 -17.28
N TYR A 94 -7.02 5.46 -17.14
CA TYR A 94 -5.75 5.40 -17.87
C TYR A 94 -5.06 4.06 -17.63
N SER A 95 -4.92 3.67 -16.37
CA SER A 95 -4.25 2.42 -15.99
C SER A 95 -5.00 1.19 -16.45
N PHE A 96 -6.33 1.20 -16.35
CA PHE A 96 -7.18 0.15 -16.89
C PHE A 96 -6.95 -0.09 -18.39
N ARG A 97 -6.80 0.98 -19.19
CA ARG A 97 -6.62 0.86 -20.65
C ARG A 97 -5.19 0.57 -21.07
N SER A 98 -4.21 1.13 -20.36
CA SER A 98 -2.80 1.08 -20.75
C SER A 98 -2.03 -0.08 -20.10
N GLY A 99 -2.52 -0.62 -18.99
CA GLY A 99 -1.77 -1.55 -18.14
C GLY A 99 -0.53 -0.91 -17.52
N LYS A 100 -0.50 0.42 -17.35
CA LYS A 100 0.68 1.17 -16.87
C LYS A 100 0.31 2.14 -15.76
N GLY A 101 1.28 2.40 -14.88
CA GLY A 101 1.16 3.46 -13.88
C GLY A 101 2.23 3.43 -12.81
N ASN A 102 2.19 4.38 -11.88
CA ASN A 102 2.97 4.35 -10.64
C ASN A 102 2.08 4.02 -9.42
N CYS A 103 2.59 4.14 -8.20
CA CYS A 103 1.85 3.79 -6.97
C CYS A 103 0.44 4.42 -6.86
N GLN A 104 0.24 5.64 -7.34
CA GLN A 104 -1.08 6.29 -7.36
C GLN A 104 -2.02 5.58 -8.33
N ASN A 105 -1.58 5.34 -9.56
CA ASN A 105 -2.35 4.62 -10.57
C ASN A 105 -2.77 3.22 -10.12
N PHE A 106 -1.84 2.46 -9.53
CA PHE A 106 -2.13 1.13 -8.98
C PHE A 106 -3.22 1.22 -7.89
N SER A 107 -3.10 2.19 -6.98
CA SER A 107 -4.07 2.42 -5.91
C SER A 107 -5.44 2.84 -6.47
N HIS A 108 -5.47 3.76 -7.43
CA HIS A 108 -6.69 4.26 -8.06
C HIS A 108 -7.43 3.17 -8.86
N LEU A 109 -6.70 2.36 -9.63
CA LEU A 109 -7.30 1.25 -10.38
C LEU A 109 -7.88 0.19 -9.44
N ALA A 110 -7.13 -0.22 -8.42
CA ALA A 110 -7.61 -1.16 -7.41
C ALA A 110 -8.87 -0.63 -6.71
N ALA A 111 -8.83 0.63 -6.25
CA ALA A 111 -9.99 1.27 -5.63
C ALA A 111 -11.19 1.36 -6.59
N ALA A 112 -10.97 1.68 -7.88
CA ALA A 112 -12.05 1.81 -8.85
C ALA A 112 -12.77 0.46 -9.07
N LEU A 113 -12.01 -0.62 -9.23
CA LEU A 113 -12.56 -1.97 -9.40
C LEU A 113 -13.28 -2.47 -8.15
N LEU A 114 -12.71 -2.28 -6.96
CA LEU A 114 -13.33 -2.69 -5.69
C LEU A 114 -14.61 -1.91 -5.39
N ARG A 115 -14.58 -0.58 -5.53
CA ARG A 115 -15.76 0.27 -5.33
C ARG A 115 -16.88 -0.05 -6.32
N ALA A 116 -16.54 -0.43 -7.55
CA ALA A 116 -17.52 -0.80 -8.58
C ALA A 116 -18.36 -2.04 -8.23
N VAL A 117 -17.89 -2.87 -7.29
CA VAL A 117 -18.61 -4.03 -6.76
C VAL A 117 -19.05 -3.86 -5.30
N GLY A 118 -19.08 -2.63 -4.81
CA GLY A 118 -19.63 -2.31 -3.49
C GLY A 118 -18.65 -2.54 -2.33
N ILE A 119 -17.35 -2.59 -2.59
CA ILE A 119 -16.31 -2.71 -1.56
C ILE A 119 -15.72 -1.32 -1.27
N PRO A 120 -15.88 -0.75 -0.06
CA PRO A 120 -15.33 0.56 0.26
C PRO A 120 -13.80 0.52 0.34
N VAL A 121 -13.18 1.49 -0.31
CA VAL A 121 -11.72 1.63 -0.35
C VAL A 121 -11.38 3.07 -0.10
N ARG A 122 -10.38 3.35 0.73
CA ARG A 122 -9.77 4.68 0.84
C ARG A 122 -8.35 4.66 0.30
N ILE A 123 -7.92 5.77 -0.27
CA ILE A 123 -6.53 5.94 -0.68
C ILE A 123 -5.74 6.49 0.50
N VAL A 124 -4.53 5.97 0.65
CA VAL A 124 -3.60 6.36 1.69
C VAL A 124 -2.34 6.87 1.04
N ASN A 125 -1.91 8.08 1.40
CA ASN A 125 -0.58 8.56 1.03
C ASN A 125 0.30 8.69 2.26
N GLY A 126 1.57 8.43 2.03
CA GLY A 126 2.56 8.45 3.08
C GLY A 126 3.96 8.40 2.52
N ILE A 127 4.86 7.84 3.32
CA ILE A 127 6.23 7.57 2.92
C ILE A 127 6.59 6.11 3.17
N THR A 128 7.47 5.58 2.33
CA THR A 128 8.17 4.32 2.51
C THR A 128 9.62 4.58 2.87
N LEU A 129 10.20 3.67 3.67
CA LEU A 129 11.59 3.71 4.11
C LEU A 129 12.36 2.55 3.48
N ASP A 130 13.59 2.80 3.05
CA ASP A 130 14.42 1.91 2.23
C ASP A 130 15.24 0.87 3.01
N ARG A 131 14.98 0.66 4.30
CA ARG A 131 15.71 -0.37 5.06
C ARG A 131 15.18 -1.77 4.70
N PRO A 132 15.99 -2.67 4.09
CA PRO A 132 15.52 -4.00 3.76
C PRO A 132 15.13 -4.80 5.01
N PHE A 133 14.32 -5.84 4.83
CA PHE A 133 14.06 -6.83 5.87
C PHE A 133 13.93 -8.23 5.28
N THR A 134 14.23 -9.24 6.09
CA THR A 134 14.13 -10.65 5.71
C THR A 134 12.74 -11.19 5.99
N LEU A 135 12.20 -11.91 5.02
CA LEU A 135 10.96 -12.67 5.09
C LEU A 135 11.28 -14.16 4.96
N GLY A 136 10.94 -14.94 5.99
CA GLY A 136 10.99 -16.40 5.93
C GLY A 136 9.74 -16.95 5.26
N VAL A 137 9.87 -17.67 4.15
CA VAL A 137 8.75 -18.36 3.48
C VAL A 137 9.14 -19.81 3.26
N GLU A 138 8.44 -20.73 3.93
CA GLU A 138 8.59 -22.18 3.73
C GLU A 138 10.06 -22.65 3.81
N GLY A 139 10.81 -22.16 4.80
CA GLY A 139 12.22 -22.51 5.01
C GLY A 139 13.21 -21.83 4.06
N ARG A 140 12.75 -20.87 3.24
CA ARG A 140 13.60 -19.99 2.42
C ARG A 140 13.54 -18.57 2.93
N GLU A 141 14.66 -17.86 2.82
CA GLU A 141 14.73 -16.44 3.15
C GLU A 141 14.65 -15.60 1.89
N TYR A 142 13.84 -14.56 1.94
CA TYR A 142 13.69 -13.55 0.90
C TYR A 142 14.01 -12.18 1.51
N GLU A 143 14.83 -11.39 0.82
CA GLU A 143 15.05 -9.99 1.21
C GLU A 143 14.05 -9.11 0.48
N MET A 144 13.31 -8.29 1.23
CA MET A 144 12.41 -7.30 0.67
C MET A 144 13.05 -5.92 0.78
N GLU A 145 13.24 -5.29 -0.37
CA GLU A 145 13.75 -3.93 -0.52
C GLU A 145 12.64 -3.02 -1.07
N MET A 146 12.58 -1.79 -0.59
CA MET A 146 11.59 -0.79 -1.01
C MET A 146 12.28 0.52 -1.34
N ALA A 147 11.69 1.27 -2.28
CA ALA A 147 12.14 2.62 -2.55
C ALA A 147 11.80 3.55 -1.38
N GLN A 148 12.69 4.49 -1.05
CA GLN A 148 12.42 5.56 -0.11
C GLN A 148 11.71 6.72 -0.81
N GLY A 149 10.67 7.27 -0.16
CA GLY A 149 10.00 8.47 -0.63
C GLY A 149 8.49 8.40 -0.47
N ARG A 150 7.79 9.27 -1.19
CA ARG A 150 6.32 9.29 -1.22
C ARG A 150 5.79 8.01 -1.84
N HIS A 151 4.74 7.47 -1.23
CA HIS A 151 4.06 6.29 -1.73
C HIS A 151 2.57 6.38 -1.48
N SER A 152 1.79 5.75 -2.37
CA SER A 152 0.33 5.65 -2.29
C SER A 152 -0.05 4.19 -2.26
N TRP A 153 -0.96 3.82 -1.36
CA TRP A 153 -1.54 2.49 -1.25
C TRP A 153 -3.03 2.59 -0.90
N ILE A 154 -3.68 1.46 -0.64
CA ILE A 154 -5.11 1.42 -0.33
C ILE A 154 -5.38 0.84 1.05
N GLU A 155 -6.48 1.24 1.66
CA GLU A 155 -7.10 0.51 2.75
C GLU A 155 -8.52 0.11 2.35
N VAL A 156 -8.86 -1.15 2.58
CA VAL A 156 -10.16 -1.75 2.24
C VAL A 156 -10.94 -1.96 3.53
N TYR A 157 -12.21 -1.53 3.54
CA TYR A 157 -13.06 -1.70 4.73
C TYR A 157 -13.72 -3.07 4.72
N PHE A 158 -13.49 -3.84 5.78
CA PHE A 158 -14.25 -5.05 6.08
C PHE A 158 -15.07 -4.83 7.37
N PRO A 159 -16.39 -5.09 7.38
CA PRO A 159 -17.26 -4.84 8.52
C PRO A 159 -16.76 -5.28 9.90
N ARG A 160 -16.02 -6.39 10.00
CA ARG A 160 -15.55 -6.92 11.30
C ARG A 160 -14.09 -6.59 11.58
N SER A 161 -13.28 -6.40 10.56
CA SER A 161 -11.85 -6.06 10.71
C SER A 161 -11.54 -4.56 10.57
N GLY A 162 -12.49 -3.75 10.10
CA GLY A 162 -12.29 -2.35 9.80
C GLY A 162 -11.41 -2.10 8.57
N TRP A 163 -10.71 -0.96 8.56
CA TRP A 163 -9.80 -0.56 7.49
C TRP A 163 -8.53 -1.41 7.51
N THR A 164 -8.37 -2.23 6.46
CA THR A 164 -7.24 -3.16 6.30
C THR A 164 -6.34 -2.71 5.15
N PRO A 165 -5.03 -2.52 5.36
CA PRO A 165 -4.14 -1.97 4.36
C PRO A 165 -3.65 -3.03 3.35
N PHE A 166 -3.59 -2.64 2.07
CA PHE A 166 -3.00 -3.41 0.97
C PHE A 166 -2.20 -2.46 0.08
N ASP A 167 -1.13 -2.95 -0.51
CA ASP A 167 -0.30 -2.15 -1.42
C ASP A 167 -0.23 -2.84 -2.79
N PRO A 168 -1.09 -2.45 -3.75
CA PRO A 168 -1.19 -3.14 -5.03
C PRO A 168 0.10 -3.04 -5.90
N GLN A 169 1.14 -2.31 -5.47
CA GLN A 169 2.34 -2.03 -6.26
C GLN A 169 3.63 -2.71 -5.77
N GLN A 170 4.02 -2.59 -4.49
CA GLN A 170 5.32 -3.10 -3.99
C GLN A 170 5.17 -4.39 -3.17
N SER A 171 4.38 -4.32 -2.10
CA SER A 171 4.22 -5.38 -1.09
C SER A 171 2.96 -6.22 -1.29
N GLU A 172 2.15 -5.85 -2.28
CA GLU A 172 0.99 -6.57 -2.81
C GLU A 172 -0.13 -6.73 -1.77
N PHE A 173 -0.05 -7.75 -0.93
CA PHE A 173 -1.13 -8.17 -0.02
C PHE A 173 -0.95 -7.74 1.43
N PHE A 174 0.12 -7.01 1.75
CA PHE A 174 0.34 -6.49 3.08
C PHE A 174 1.02 -5.13 3.02
N VAL A 175 1.06 -4.44 4.16
CA VAL A 175 1.82 -3.19 4.35
C VAL A 175 2.75 -3.37 5.54
N SER A 176 4.04 -3.17 5.33
CA SER A 176 5.08 -3.40 6.35
C SER A 176 5.25 -2.20 7.29
N ASN A 177 6.09 -2.36 8.33
CA ASN A 177 6.47 -1.27 9.24
C ASN A 177 7.41 -0.22 8.60
N ARG A 178 7.72 -0.35 7.31
CA ARG A 178 8.42 0.69 6.54
C ARG A 178 7.49 1.77 6.00
N TYR A 179 6.19 1.57 6.09
CA TYR A 179 5.19 2.53 5.67
C TYR A 179 4.83 3.44 6.84
N ILE A 180 4.82 4.74 6.59
CA ILE A 180 4.33 5.75 7.51
C ILE A 180 3.20 6.50 6.82
N ARG A 181 1.98 6.29 7.32
CA ARG A 181 0.79 6.99 6.87
C ARG A 181 0.87 8.48 7.20
N ILE A 182 0.53 9.32 6.23
CA ILE A 182 0.42 10.77 6.41
C ILE A 182 -1.04 11.20 6.30
N GLU A 183 -1.74 10.71 5.27
CA GLU A 183 -3.09 11.17 4.92
C GLU A 183 -3.96 10.02 4.39
N VAL A 184 -5.27 10.20 4.50
CA VAL A 184 -6.29 9.28 3.96
C VAL A 184 -7.39 10.08 3.27
N GLY A 185 -7.95 9.53 2.19
CA GLY A 185 -9.05 10.19 1.47
C GLY A 185 -9.81 9.26 0.52
N VAL A 186 -10.88 9.77 -0.07
CA VAL A 186 -11.63 9.11 -1.15
C VAL A 186 -10.79 9.06 -2.43
N ASP A 187 -9.81 9.93 -2.60
CA ASP A 187 -8.76 9.85 -3.61
C ASP A 187 -7.58 10.75 -3.22
N ASN A 188 -6.59 10.88 -4.11
CA ASN A 188 -5.45 11.76 -3.92
C ASN A 188 -5.82 13.24 -4.01
N ASN A 189 -6.97 13.62 -4.54
CA ASN A 189 -7.42 15.01 -4.55
C ASN A 189 -7.99 15.42 -3.20
N GLU A 190 -8.55 14.52 -2.39
CA GLU A 190 -9.01 14.89 -1.03
C GLU A 190 -7.85 15.23 -0.07
N SER A 191 -6.63 14.79 -0.38
CA SER A 191 -5.39 15.23 0.29
C SER A 191 -5.20 16.75 0.30
N VAL A 192 -5.90 17.47 -0.59
CA VAL A 192 -5.89 18.93 -0.62
C VAL A 192 -6.38 19.57 0.68
N ASN A 193 -7.07 18.82 1.54
CA ASN A 193 -7.58 19.31 2.80
C ASN A 193 -6.59 19.16 3.96
N ASP A 194 -5.58 18.28 3.85
CA ASP A 194 -4.75 17.84 5.00
C ASP A 194 -3.26 18.21 4.92
N GLY A 195 -2.81 18.92 3.86
CA GLY A 195 -1.38 19.26 3.76
C GLY A 195 -0.97 20.16 2.60
N LEU A 196 -1.93 20.85 1.95
CA LEU A 196 -1.64 21.61 0.74
C LEU A 196 -0.67 22.78 1.00
N VAL A 197 0.53 22.69 0.43
CA VAL A 197 1.39 23.86 0.23
C VAL A 197 0.84 24.65 -0.95
N ARG A 198 0.06 25.70 -0.66
CA ARG A 198 -0.45 26.63 -1.69
C ARG A 198 0.50 27.80 -1.86
N TRP A 199 0.97 28.01 -3.08
CA TRP A 199 1.66 29.24 -3.46
C TRP A 199 0.63 30.29 -3.87
N LYS A 200 0.54 31.39 -3.11
CA LYS A 200 -0.26 32.56 -3.50
C LYS A 200 0.69 33.64 -4.01
N GLN A 201 0.60 33.94 -5.30
CA GLN A 201 1.38 35.02 -5.90
C GLN A 201 0.90 36.37 -5.36
N THR A 202 1.83 37.19 -4.86
CA THR A 202 1.54 38.58 -4.48
C THR A 202 1.71 39.49 -5.69
N ARG A 203 1.03 40.65 -5.70
CA ARG A 203 0.99 41.58 -6.85
C ARG A 203 2.37 42.05 -7.35
N SER A 204 3.41 41.93 -6.53
CA SER A 204 4.78 42.37 -6.81
C SER A 204 5.75 41.23 -7.11
N ALA A 205 5.30 39.98 -7.15
CA ALA A 205 6.16 38.81 -7.37
C ALA A 205 6.20 38.39 -8.85
N ASP A 206 7.39 38.04 -9.33
CA ASP A 206 7.60 37.48 -10.68
C ASP A 206 6.68 36.28 -10.96
N ARG A 207 6.32 36.08 -12.24
CA ARG A 207 5.40 35.02 -12.71
C ARG A 207 5.95 33.59 -12.60
N GLN A 208 7.08 33.37 -11.92
CA GLN A 208 7.68 32.06 -11.84
C GLN A 208 7.17 31.29 -10.62
N SER A 209 6.49 30.17 -10.86
CA SER A 209 6.10 29.25 -9.78
C SER A 209 7.35 28.69 -9.10
N PRO A 210 7.40 28.70 -7.76
CA PRO A 210 8.51 28.10 -7.02
C PRO A 210 8.55 26.59 -7.25
N ARG A 211 9.77 26.04 -7.32
CA ARG A 211 10.00 24.59 -7.36
C ARG A 211 10.07 24.07 -5.93
N LEU A 212 9.30 23.02 -5.64
CA LEU A 212 9.40 22.26 -4.40
C LEU A 212 10.20 20.99 -4.66
N GLU A 213 11.17 20.73 -3.80
CA GLU A 213 11.90 19.47 -3.75
C GLU A 213 11.76 18.90 -2.35
N GLU A 214 11.24 17.68 -2.24
CA GLU A 214 11.11 16.97 -0.97
C GLU A 214 12.15 15.85 -0.92
N ASN A 215 12.97 15.88 0.12
CA ASN A 215 13.96 14.84 0.39
C ASN A 215 13.59 14.14 1.69
N VAL A 216 13.08 12.92 1.57
CA VAL A 216 12.74 12.06 2.71
C VAL A 216 13.94 11.18 3.02
N SER A 217 14.33 11.07 4.28
CA SER A 217 15.33 10.09 4.75
C SER A 217 15.05 9.65 6.18
N ALA A 218 15.46 8.44 6.53
CA ALA A 218 15.35 7.92 7.88
C ALA A 218 16.66 7.30 8.38
N ASN A 219 16.95 7.48 9.67
CA ASN A 219 17.98 6.74 10.38
C ASN A 219 17.32 5.82 11.41
N PHE A 220 17.53 4.52 11.26
CA PHE A 220 16.92 3.51 12.12
C PHE A 220 17.83 3.19 13.31
N VAL A 221 17.57 3.85 14.44
CA VAL A 221 18.31 3.66 15.71
C VAL A 221 18.16 2.23 16.24
N ASN A 222 16.99 1.63 16.07
CA ASN A 222 16.70 0.24 16.39
C ASN A 222 15.69 -0.27 15.37
N ASP A 223 15.83 -1.52 14.94
CA ASP A 223 14.94 -2.16 13.99
C ASP A 223 14.84 -3.65 14.30
N ARG A 224 13.61 -4.12 14.50
CA ARG A 224 13.29 -5.52 14.79
C ARG A 224 12.09 -5.89 13.96
N VAL A 225 12.35 -6.51 12.83
CA VAL A 225 11.33 -7.01 11.91
C VAL A 225 11.54 -8.50 11.77
N GLN A 226 10.47 -9.25 12.02
CA GLN A 226 10.42 -10.69 11.79
C GLN A 226 9.10 -10.95 11.08
N PHE A 227 9.18 -11.34 9.82
CA PHE A 227 8.01 -11.80 9.08
C PHE A 227 8.22 -13.25 8.68
N ASN A 228 7.16 -14.04 8.87
CA ASN A 228 7.02 -15.35 8.26
C ASN A 228 5.84 -15.30 7.30
N GLY A 229 6.03 -15.86 6.12
CA GLY A 229 5.01 -15.96 5.10
C GLY A 229 4.75 -17.41 4.72
N VAL A 230 3.59 -17.64 4.12
CA VAL A 230 3.23 -18.91 3.48
C VAL A 230 2.89 -18.64 2.04
N ARG A 231 3.24 -19.57 1.13
CA ARG A 231 2.73 -19.46 -0.23
C ARG A 231 1.25 -19.81 -0.18
N THR A 232 0.44 -18.87 -0.62
CA THR A 232 -0.99 -19.15 -0.77
C THR A 232 -1.27 -19.40 -2.24
N PRO A 233 -1.98 -20.49 -2.61
CA PRO A 233 -2.23 -20.87 -4.00
C PRO A 233 -3.30 -19.99 -4.66
N TYR A 234 -3.31 -18.69 -4.34
CA TYR A 234 -4.15 -17.73 -5.07
C TYR A 234 -3.84 -17.86 -6.56
N ARG A 235 -4.87 -17.68 -7.38
CA ARG A 235 -4.92 -17.92 -8.84
C ARG A 235 -3.96 -17.01 -9.64
N MET A 236 -2.70 -16.98 -9.25
CA MET A 236 -1.69 -15.98 -9.58
C MET A 236 -0.45 -16.70 -10.10
N ARG A 237 0.12 -16.19 -11.20
CA ARG A 237 1.39 -16.67 -11.74
C ARG A 237 2.60 -16.12 -10.98
N LYS A 238 2.44 -14.98 -10.29
CA LYS A 238 3.47 -14.36 -9.44
C LYS A 238 3.22 -14.70 -7.97
N LEU A 239 4.30 -14.94 -7.23
CA LEU A 239 4.25 -15.21 -5.78
C LEU A 239 3.63 -14.01 -5.08
N LEU A 240 2.49 -14.20 -4.41
CA LEU A 240 1.97 -13.23 -3.46
C LEU A 240 2.46 -13.59 -2.07
N LEU A 241 3.10 -12.63 -1.43
CA LEU A 241 3.54 -12.78 -0.05
C LEU A 241 2.37 -12.40 0.88
N SER A 242 1.77 -13.40 1.51
CA SER A 242 0.87 -13.19 2.65
C SER A 242 1.64 -13.47 3.95
N VAL A 243 1.59 -12.56 4.90
CA VAL A 243 2.22 -12.74 6.21
C VAL A 243 1.33 -13.63 7.08
N THR A 244 1.93 -14.58 7.80
CA THR A 244 1.23 -15.33 8.84
C THR A 244 1.67 -15.00 10.26
N ALA A 245 0.70 -14.68 11.13
CA ALA A 245 0.90 -14.72 12.57
C ALA A 245 0.63 -16.17 13.03
N GLY A 246 1.70 -16.90 13.30
CA GLY A 246 1.66 -18.19 13.98
C GLY A 246 2.34 -18.07 15.33
N GLU A 247 1.76 -18.70 16.35
CA GLU A 247 2.25 -18.72 17.74
C GLU A 247 3.75 -19.04 17.81
N ALA A 248 4.56 -18.01 18.01
CA ALA A 248 5.86 -18.15 18.65
C ALA A 248 5.97 -16.97 19.60
N GLY A 249 6.02 -17.28 20.90
CA GLY A 249 6.39 -16.33 21.94
C GLY A 249 7.75 -15.67 21.64
N PRO A 250 8.17 -14.68 22.44
CA PRO A 250 9.38 -13.91 22.14
C PRO A 250 10.58 -14.85 22.07
N VAL A 251 11.08 -15.11 20.85
CA VAL A 251 12.35 -15.81 20.68
C VAL A 251 13.44 -14.81 21.04
N ILE A 252 13.97 -14.98 22.25
CA ILE A 252 15.15 -14.30 22.73
C ILE A 252 16.32 -14.77 21.85
N ALA A 253 16.85 -13.87 21.03
CA ALA A 253 18.12 -14.11 20.35
C ALA A 253 19.25 -14.10 21.38
N GLN A 254 19.71 -15.28 21.82
CA GLN A 254 21.03 -15.40 22.44
C GLN A 254 22.09 -15.38 21.33
N ARG A 255 23.04 -14.47 21.50
CA ARG A 255 24.22 -14.33 20.67
C ARG A 255 25.30 -15.23 21.29
N GLU A 256 25.60 -16.38 20.70
CA GLU A 256 26.82 -17.10 21.09
C GLU A 256 28.02 -16.55 20.32
N LYS A 257 29.10 -16.36 21.08
CA LYS A 257 30.35 -15.70 20.73
C LYS A 257 31.06 -16.43 19.60
N ARG A 258 31.64 -15.65 18.66
CA ARG A 258 32.82 -16.10 17.93
C ARG A 258 34.03 -15.89 18.83
N ASP A 259 34.58 -16.97 19.36
CA ASP A 259 35.90 -16.95 19.96
C ASP A 259 36.98 -17.11 18.86
N ASP A 260 37.91 -16.15 18.89
CA ASP A 260 39.29 -16.09 18.44
C ASP A 260 39.75 -16.56 17.05
N VAL A 261 40.24 -15.57 16.30
CA VAL A 261 41.28 -15.71 15.28
C VAL A 261 42.64 -15.74 15.98
N PRO A 262 43.50 -16.76 15.79
CA PRO A 262 44.92 -16.61 16.08
C PRO A 262 45.56 -15.83 14.94
N THR A 263 46.12 -14.69 15.29
CA THR A 263 47.10 -13.96 14.50
C THR A 263 48.36 -14.83 14.41
N THR A 264 48.84 -15.14 13.21
CA THR A 264 50.25 -15.45 13.01
C THR A 264 50.77 -14.73 11.79
N ALA A 265 51.74 -13.87 12.05
CA ALA A 265 52.61 -13.22 11.11
C ALA A 265 53.57 -14.22 10.44
N THR A 266 53.86 -13.97 9.16
CA THR A 266 55.20 -13.85 8.58
C THR A 266 55.06 -13.15 7.24
#